data_AF-A0A7V5RIS5-F1
#
_entry.id   AF-A0A7V5RIS5-F1
#
_cell.length_a   1.000
_cell.length_b   1.000
_cell.length_c   1.000
_cell.angle_alpha   90.00
_cell.angle_beta   90.00
_cell.angle_gamma   90.00
#
_symmetry.space_group_name_H-M   'P 1'
#
loop_
_entity.id
_entity.type
_entity.pdbx_description
1 polymer ?
#
loop_
_entity_poly.entity_id
_entity_poly.type
_entity_poly.pdbx_seq_one_letter_code
_entity_poly.pdbx_strand_id
1 'polypeptide(L)'
;MMKTKSLFTALFAATLFAAMSVSPVFSQEKAGHSHERAEKHGGEVVMSKEHHFEVVWMPNHVMVYVYDGKQNPLDAKGVTGEVTFKFKGGKSETKELKFMDVAKMKDMHKDGEHKMKHKKDGDHEHKKEGGHEHKKDGDHDHKKGMKGMNKEMMKAMHKKMADQNHFMAKVDLDGVKPGEVKATFTLKGLPGSREKEATFTAKNSKMMSMMGGMHKDGGHKKGKKEHSHDH
;
A
#
# COMPACT_ATOMS: atom_id res chain seq x y z
N MET A 1 37.40 51.38 38.47
CA MET A 1 36.28 51.05 37.54
C MET A 1 36.27 49.55 37.30
N MET A 2 35.41 48.80 37.98
CA MET A 2 35.22 47.36 37.75
C MET A 2 33.77 47.12 37.30
N LYS A 3 33.59 46.56 36.11
CA LYS A 3 32.28 46.22 35.54
C LYS A 3 32.00 44.74 35.82
N THR A 4 31.11 44.48 36.77
CA THR A 4 30.51 43.17 37.01
C THR A 4 29.46 42.88 35.94
N LYS A 5 29.68 41.85 35.12
CA LYS A 5 28.68 41.32 34.19
C LYS A 5 27.92 40.22 34.92
N SER A 6 26.64 40.46 35.21
CA SER A 6 25.72 39.48 35.77
C SER A 6 25.23 38.55 34.66
N LEU A 7 25.49 37.25 34.81
CA LEU A 7 24.95 36.18 33.98
C LEU A 7 23.59 35.75 34.57
N PHE A 8 22.50 36.16 33.93
CA PHE A 8 21.18 35.57 34.18
C PHE A 8 21.04 34.31 33.32
N THR A 9 21.31 33.16 33.94
CA THR A 9 20.96 31.85 33.38
C THR A 9 19.48 31.60 33.67
N ALA A 10 18.63 31.82 32.67
CA ALA A 10 17.22 31.47 32.74
C ALA A 10 17.05 29.96 32.54
N LEU A 11 16.80 29.24 33.63
CA LEU A 11 16.44 27.82 33.62
C LEU A 11 14.96 27.69 33.22
N PHE A 12 14.69 27.46 31.93
CA PHE A 12 13.37 27.06 31.47
C PHE A 12 13.15 25.58 31.81
N ALA A 13 12.46 25.32 32.93
CA ALA A 13 11.88 24.02 33.22
C ALA A 13 10.69 23.79 32.28
N ALA A 14 10.92 23.12 31.15
CA ALA A 14 9.86 22.65 30.28
C ALA A 14 9.20 21.42 30.94
N THR A 15 8.11 21.65 31.67
CA THR A 15 7.27 20.59 32.23
C THR A 15 6.54 19.89 31.09
N LEU A 16 7.12 18.79 30.61
CA LEU A 16 6.49 17.91 29.62
C LEU A 16 5.37 17.12 30.31
N PHE A 17 4.15 17.67 30.30
CA PHE A 17 2.95 16.91 30.61
C PHE A 17 2.70 15.89 29.50
N ALA A 18 3.25 14.69 29.65
CA ALA A 18 2.82 13.53 28.88
C ALA A 18 1.42 13.14 29.37
N ALA A 19 0.39 13.76 28.78
CA ALA A 19 -0.98 13.29 28.91
C ALA A 19 -1.07 11.93 28.20
N MET A 20 -0.80 10.86 28.94
CA MET A 20 -1.10 9.50 28.51
C MET A 20 -2.62 9.34 28.49
N SER A 21 -3.24 9.79 27.41
CA SER A 21 -4.61 9.41 27.06
C SER A 21 -4.58 7.92 26.75
N VAL A 22 -4.88 7.11 27.77
CA VAL A 22 -5.17 5.68 27.63
C VAL A 22 -6.49 5.59 26.88
N SER A 23 -6.43 5.63 25.56
CA SER A 23 -7.58 5.31 24.74
C SER A 23 -7.94 3.85 24.98
N PRO A 24 -9.21 3.52 25.29
CA PRO A 24 -9.64 2.13 25.40
C PRO A 24 -9.33 1.41 24.09
N VAL A 25 -8.52 0.35 24.18
CA VAL A 25 -8.31 -0.60 23.09
C VAL A 25 -9.61 -1.39 22.97
N PHE A 26 -10.54 -0.90 22.14
CA PHE A 26 -11.69 -1.67 21.73
C PHE A 26 -11.21 -2.87 20.89
N SER A 27 -11.02 -4.01 21.55
CA SER A 27 -10.96 -5.30 20.87
C SER A 27 -12.36 -5.61 20.35
N GLN A 28 -12.53 -5.49 19.04
CA GLN A 28 -13.79 -5.74 18.37
C GLN A 28 -14.06 -7.25 18.31
N GLU A 29 -15.22 -7.66 18.85
CA GLU A 29 -15.73 -9.02 18.72
C GLU A 29 -15.96 -9.38 17.24
N LYS A 30 -15.50 -10.56 16.85
CA LYS A 30 -15.69 -11.11 15.50
C LYS A 30 -17.15 -11.53 15.30
N ALA A 31 -18.02 -10.58 14.96
CA ALA A 31 -19.31 -10.89 14.34
C ALA A 31 -19.07 -11.31 12.88
N GLY A 32 -19.53 -12.51 12.50
CA GLY A 32 -19.26 -13.16 11.22
C GLY A 32 -19.92 -12.53 9.99
N HIS A 33 -19.58 -11.28 9.67
CA HIS A 33 -19.92 -10.65 8.41
C HIS A 33 -18.75 -10.77 7.42
N SER A 34 -19.00 -11.21 6.18
CA SER A 34 -17.94 -11.34 5.19
C SER A 34 -17.33 -9.97 4.87
N HIS A 35 -16.02 -9.83 5.06
CA HIS A 35 -15.27 -8.61 4.75
C HIS A 35 -14.81 -8.53 3.28
N GLU A 36 -15.22 -9.47 2.43
CA GLU A 36 -14.73 -9.61 1.04
C GLU A 36 -14.88 -8.34 0.19
N ARG A 37 -15.93 -7.53 0.42
CA ARG A 37 -16.16 -6.34 -0.42
C ARG A 37 -15.28 -5.14 -0.02
N ALA A 38 -14.70 -5.13 1.18
CA ALA A 38 -13.80 -4.06 1.64
C ALA A 38 -12.31 -4.34 1.34
N GLU A 39 -11.92 -5.56 0.93
CA GLU A 39 -10.54 -5.94 0.60
C GLU A 39 -10.23 -5.81 -0.91
N LYS A 40 -10.78 -4.78 -1.59
CA LYS A 40 -10.67 -4.66 -3.05
C LYS A 40 -9.24 -4.41 -3.54
N HIS A 41 -8.42 -3.80 -2.70
CA HIS A 41 -7.07 -3.37 -3.03
C HIS A 41 -6.00 -4.32 -2.46
N GLY A 42 -6.43 -5.42 -1.82
CA GLY A 42 -5.54 -6.44 -1.25
C GLY A 42 -4.93 -6.05 0.08
N GLY A 43 -5.49 -5.04 0.75
CA GLY A 43 -5.07 -4.56 2.06
C GLY A 43 -5.67 -5.35 3.24
N GLU A 44 -5.41 -4.84 4.45
CA GLU A 44 -6.05 -5.29 5.69
C GLU A 44 -7.23 -4.37 6.01
N VAL A 45 -8.40 -4.94 6.32
CA VAL A 45 -9.58 -4.17 6.74
C VAL A 45 -9.64 -4.09 8.27
N VAL A 46 -9.71 -2.85 8.78
CA VAL A 46 -9.93 -2.55 10.18
C VAL A 46 -11.24 -1.75 10.31
N MET A 47 -12.05 -2.06 11.31
CA MET A 47 -13.32 -1.36 11.51
C MET A 47 -13.24 -0.45 12.74
N SER A 48 -13.97 0.65 12.69
CA SER A 48 -14.34 1.47 13.85
C SER A 48 -15.83 1.29 14.15
N LYS A 49 -16.45 2.28 14.81
CA LYS A 49 -17.87 2.20 15.16
C LYS A 49 -18.77 2.25 13.93
N GLU A 50 -18.48 3.11 12.96
CA GLU A 50 -19.36 3.34 11.79
C GLU A 50 -18.63 3.16 10.45
N HIS A 51 -17.31 3.01 10.46
CA HIS A 51 -16.49 3.00 9.26
C HIS A 51 -15.64 1.74 9.14
N HIS A 52 -15.34 1.36 7.90
CA HIS A 52 -14.33 0.37 7.59
C HIS A 52 -13.17 1.06 6.89
N PHE A 53 -11.94 0.67 7.25
CA PHE A 53 -10.71 1.21 6.70
C PHE A 53 -9.91 0.07 6.07
N GLU A 54 -9.67 0.13 4.78
CA GLU A 54 -8.71 -0.79 4.14
C GLU A 54 -7.34 -0.12 4.09
N VAL A 55 -6.36 -0.77 4.71
CA VAL A 55 -4.96 -0.32 4.78
C VAL A 55 -4.13 -1.16 3.81
N VAL A 56 -3.58 -0.52 2.79
CA VAL A 56 -2.72 -1.16 1.80
C VAL A 56 -1.27 -0.79 2.07
N TRP A 57 -0.45 -1.81 2.31
CA TRP A 57 0.97 -1.67 2.59
C TRP A 57 1.81 -1.85 1.32
N MET A 58 2.53 -0.81 0.94
CA MET A 58 3.47 -0.80 -0.19
C MET A 58 4.90 -0.55 0.32
N PRO A 59 5.96 -0.92 -0.43
CA PRO A 59 7.34 -0.75 0.02
C PRO A 59 7.74 0.70 0.38
N ASN A 60 7.10 1.72 -0.22
CA ASN A 60 7.49 3.12 -0.04
C ASN A 60 6.36 4.04 0.45
N HIS A 61 5.18 3.48 0.73
CA HIS A 61 4.04 4.23 1.26
C HIS A 61 2.96 3.30 1.82
N VAL A 62 2.02 3.88 2.55
CA VAL A 62 0.77 3.23 2.95
C VAL A 62 -0.39 4.00 2.38
N MET A 63 -1.42 3.28 1.93
CA MET A 63 -2.69 3.85 1.50
C MET A 63 -3.82 3.47 2.46
N VAL A 64 -4.77 4.37 2.66
CA VAL A 64 -5.96 4.14 3.47
C VAL A 64 -7.20 4.50 2.65
N TYR A 65 -8.08 3.52 2.47
CA TYR A 65 -9.39 3.67 1.84
C TYR A 65 -10.47 3.67 2.92
N VAL A 66 -11.43 4.57 2.80
CA VAL A 66 -12.52 4.73 3.78
C VAL A 66 -13.83 4.23 3.18
N TYR A 67 -14.55 3.40 3.93
CA TYR A 67 -15.85 2.87 3.57
C TYR A 67 -16.85 3.05 4.71
N ASP A 68 -18.14 3.07 4.37
CA ASP A 68 -19.22 3.03 5.37
C ASP A 68 -19.38 1.63 5.97
N GLY A 69 -20.22 1.48 7.00
CA GLY A 69 -20.56 0.18 7.59
C GLY A 69 -21.23 -0.82 6.63
N LYS A 70 -21.62 -0.40 5.43
CA LYS A 70 -22.14 -1.26 4.35
C LYS A 70 -21.06 -1.58 3.29
N GLN A 71 -19.79 -1.22 3.55
CA GLN A 71 -18.64 -1.39 2.66
C GLN A 71 -18.76 -0.63 1.33
N ASN A 72 -19.52 0.47 1.30
CA ASN A 72 -19.54 1.39 0.17
C ASN A 72 -18.39 2.40 0.31
N PRO A 73 -17.67 2.72 -0.78
CA PRO A 73 -16.69 3.80 -0.81
C PRO A 73 -17.27 5.12 -0.31
N LEU A 74 -16.53 5.81 0.57
CA LEU A 74 -16.89 7.15 1.01
C LEU A 74 -16.01 8.20 0.34
N ASP A 75 -16.61 9.34 -0.03
CA ASP A 75 -15.84 10.52 -0.39
C ASP A 75 -15.27 11.13 0.90
N ALA A 76 -13.94 11.05 1.03
CA ALA A 76 -13.22 11.51 2.21
C ALA A 76 -12.62 12.91 2.01
N LYS A 77 -13.16 13.70 1.07
CA LYS A 77 -12.76 15.09 0.87
C LYS A 77 -12.98 15.91 2.15
N GLY A 78 -11.95 16.62 2.59
CA GLY A 78 -11.97 17.43 3.81
C GLY A 78 -11.63 16.65 5.10
N VAL A 79 -11.49 15.34 5.03
CA VAL A 79 -10.91 14.54 6.11
C VAL A 79 -9.41 14.84 6.18
N THR A 80 -8.91 14.96 7.40
CA THR A 80 -7.47 15.07 7.69
C THR A 80 -7.04 13.90 8.54
N GLY A 81 -5.74 13.64 8.60
CA GLY A 81 -5.24 12.65 9.53
C GLY A 81 -3.75 12.49 9.54
N GLU A 82 -3.33 11.63 10.44
CA GLU A 82 -1.94 11.27 10.64
C GLU A 82 -1.84 9.77 10.91
N VAL A 83 -0.65 9.25 10.69
CA VAL A 83 -0.29 7.88 11.00
C VAL A 83 1.02 7.86 11.76
N THR A 84 1.04 7.15 12.88
CA THR A 84 2.25 6.88 13.65
C THR A 84 2.69 5.44 13.41
N PHE A 85 3.85 5.27 12.80
CA PHE A 85 4.48 3.98 12.57
C PHE A 85 5.39 3.64 13.75
N LYS A 86 5.23 2.44 14.31
CA LYS A 86 6.11 1.84 15.31
C LYS A 86 6.78 0.61 14.71
N PHE A 87 8.08 0.71 14.49
CA PHE A 87 8.91 -0.36 13.95
C PHE A 87 9.42 -1.26 15.07
N LYS A 88 9.57 -2.54 14.76
CA LYS A 88 10.31 -3.49 15.59
C LYS A 88 11.75 -2.99 15.75
N GLY A 89 12.18 -2.79 17.01
CA GLY A 89 13.42 -2.08 17.34
C GLY A 89 13.19 -0.70 17.99
N GLY A 90 11.93 -0.26 18.12
CA GLY A 90 11.55 0.90 18.93
C GLY A 90 11.57 2.24 18.19
N LYS A 91 12.06 2.28 16.94
CA LYS A 91 11.94 3.46 16.08
C LYS A 91 10.46 3.78 15.85
N SER A 92 10.09 5.05 15.99
CA SER A 92 8.75 5.55 15.73
C SER A 92 8.82 6.79 14.84
N GLU A 93 7.88 6.94 13.91
CA GLU A 93 7.72 8.17 13.15
C GLU A 93 6.24 8.46 12.87
N THR A 94 5.88 9.74 12.86
CA THR A 94 4.51 10.19 12.55
C THR A 94 4.54 10.93 11.21
N LYS A 95 3.56 10.63 10.35
CA LYS A 95 3.40 11.23 9.03
C LYS A 95 1.97 11.73 8.86
N GLU A 96 1.83 12.85 8.17
CA GLU A 96 0.54 13.32 7.69
C GLU A 96 -0.01 12.39 6.60
N LEU A 97 -1.31 12.14 6.63
CA LEU A 97 -2.05 11.42 5.59
C LEU A 97 -2.51 12.42 4.53
N LYS A 98 -1.91 12.34 3.34
CA LYS A 98 -2.25 13.21 2.22
C LYS A 98 -3.46 12.67 1.47
N PHE A 99 -4.50 13.48 1.33
CA PHE A 99 -5.66 13.14 0.51
C PHE A 99 -5.29 13.09 -0.96
N MET A 100 -5.65 12.00 -1.62
CA MET A 100 -5.40 11.75 -3.03
C MET A 100 -6.73 11.76 -3.78
N ASP A 101 -6.98 12.86 -4.50
CA ASP A 101 -8.15 13.03 -5.37
C ASP A 101 -7.89 12.31 -6.70
N VAL A 102 -8.60 11.20 -6.89
CA VAL A 102 -8.33 10.31 -8.00
C VAL A 102 -8.95 10.81 -9.31
N ALA A 103 -10.03 11.59 -9.23
CA ALA A 103 -10.61 12.22 -10.42
C ALA A 103 -9.59 13.14 -11.09
N LYS A 104 -8.88 13.95 -10.28
CA LYS A 104 -7.82 14.84 -10.77
C LYS A 104 -6.63 14.11 -11.40
N MET A 105 -6.32 12.89 -10.96
CA MET A 105 -5.22 12.12 -11.55
C MET A 105 -5.55 11.56 -12.94
N LYS A 106 -6.82 11.24 -13.21
CA LYS A 106 -7.24 10.71 -14.51
C LYS A 106 -7.11 11.75 -15.62
N ASP A 107 -7.35 13.03 -15.30
CA ASP A 107 -7.28 14.10 -16.29
C ASP A 107 -5.84 14.40 -16.74
N MET A 108 -4.85 14.28 -15.84
CA MET A 108 -3.44 14.48 -16.19
C MET A 108 -2.89 13.45 -17.19
N HIS A 109 -3.55 12.30 -17.35
CA HIS A 109 -3.12 11.26 -18.29
C HIS A 109 -3.78 11.35 -19.67
N LYS A 110 -4.83 12.17 -19.85
CA LYS A 110 -5.47 12.34 -21.16
C LYS A 110 -4.68 13.23 -22.11
N ASP A 111 -3.95 14.21 -21.59
CA ASP A 111 -3.21 15.17 -22.42
C ASP A 111 -1.84 14.64 -22.88
N GLY A 112 -1.42 13.45 -22.40
CA GLY A 112 -0.16 12.81 -22.75
C GLY A 112 -0.22 11.88 -23.98
N GLU A 113 -1.39 11.65 -24.58
CA GLU A 113 -1.52 10.89 -25.84
C GLU A 113 -1.19 11.77 -27.07
N HIS A 114 -0.05 12.48 -27.01
CA HIS A 114 0.54 13.07 -28.19
C HIS A 114 1.23 11.98 -29.03
N LYS A 115 0.46 11.44 -29.98
CA LYS A 115 0.89 10.99 -31.32
C LYS A 115 2.31 10.41 -31.40
N MET A 116 2.49 9.15 -30.96
CA MET A 116 3.44 8.28 -31.66
C MET A 116 2.84 7.98 -33.04
N LYS A 117 3.02 8.93 -33.98
CA LYS A 117 2.90 8.62 -35.40
C LYS A 117 3.99 7.57 -35.67
N HIS A 118 3.58 6.31 -35.76
CA HIS A 118 4.37 5.29 -36.44
C HIS A 118 4.71 5.86 -37.81
N LYS A 119 5.96 6.30 -37.99
CA LYS A 119 6.57 6.36 -39.31
C LYS A 119 6.61 4.91 -39.77
N LYS A 120 5.70 4.60 -40.68
CA LYS A 120 5.68 3.38 -41.46
C LYS A 120 6.80 3.55 -42.48
N ASP A 121 8.04 3.35 -42.04
CA ASP A 121 9.14 3.01 -42.95
C ASP A 121 8.84 1.55 -43.32
N GLY A 122 8.36 1.26 -44.53
CA GLY A 122 9.13 1.41 -45.75
C GLY A 122 9.73 0.03 -46.01
N ASP A 123 9.08 -0.71 -46.90
CA ASP A 123 9.22 -2.15 -47.14
C ASP A 123 10.68 -2.63 -47.26
N HIS A 124 11.08 -3.55 -46.38
CA HIS A 124 12.27 -4.39 -46.59
C HIS A 124 11.83 -5.77 -47.06
N GLU A 125 11.93 -5.94 -48.37
CA GLU A 125 11.74 -7.19 -49.11
C GLU A 125 12.83 -8.20 -48.72
N HIS A 126 12.42 -9.29 -48.08
CA HIS A 126 13.31 -10.37 -47.63
C HIS A 126 13.48 -11.40 -48.77
N LYS A 127 14.59 -11.33 -49.51
CA LYS A 127 15.06 -12.49 -50.29
C LYS A 127 15.67 -13.53 -49.34
N LYS A 128 15.05 -14.70 -49.28
CA LYS A 128 15.65 -15.94 -48.77
C LYS A 128 16.69 -16.41 -49.78
N GLU A 129 17.85 -16.86 -49.29
CA GLU A 129 18.49 -18.13 -49.66
C GLU A 129 19.83 -18.29 -48.92
N GLY A 130 20.21 -19.54 -48.66
CA GLY A 130 21.59 -19.91 -48.32
C GLY A 130 21.83 -20.26 -46.85
N GLY A 131 21.91 -21.56 -46.56
CA GLY A 131 22.28 -22.06 -45.25
C GLY A 131 23.74 -21.85 -44.87
N HIS A 132 24.00 -21.94 -43.57
CA HIS A 132 25.26 -22.45 -43.03
C HIS A 132 25.04 -22.89 -41.58
N GLU A 133 25.35 -24.16 -41.31
CA GLU A 133 25.65 -24.64 -39.97
C GLU A 133 26.83 -23.84 -39.43
N HIS A 134 26.65 -23.24 -38.26
CA HIS A 134 27.76 -22.77 -37.45
C HIS A 134 27.49 -23.08 -35.99
N LYS A 135 28.23 -24.08 -35.48
CA LYS A 135 28.47 -24.24 -34.05
C LYS A 135 29.19 -22.98 -33.56
N LYS A 136 28.65 -22.37 -32.50
CA LYS A 136 29.40 -21.46 -31.63
C LYS A 136 28.80 -21.55 -30.23
N ASP A 137 29.56 -22.20 -29.37
CA ASP A 137 29.50 -22.05 -27.93
C ASP A 137 29.61 -20.56 -27.60
N GLY A 138 28.62 -20.06 -26.88
CA GLY A 138 28.54 -18.66 -26.50
C GLY A 138 27.79 -18.55 -25.19
N ASP A 139 28.57 -18.41 -24.11
CA ASP A 139 28.14 -17.87 -22.83
C ASP A 139 27.21 -16.67 -23.08
N HIS A 140 25.92 -16.87 -22.82
CA HIS A 140 24.94 -15.79 -22.80
C HIS A 140 24.61 -15.46 -21.35
N ASP A 141 25.30 -14.43 -20.88
CA ASP A 141 24.85 -13.40 -19.94
C ASP A 141 23.40 -13.59 -19.43
N HIS A 142 23.27 -14.15 -18.22
CA HIS A 142 22.09 -14.01 -17.37
C HIS A 142 21.97 -12.56 -16.87
N LYS A 143 21.74 -11.60 -17.78
CA LYS A 143 21.55 -10.19 -17.41
C LYS A 143 20.51 -9.47 -18.28
N LYS A 144 19.34 -10.08 -18.49
CA LYS A 144 18.12 -9.37 -18.94
C LYS A 144 16.90 -9.90 -18.21
N GLY A 145 16.87 -9.70 -16.89
CA GLY A 145 15.79 -10.16 -16.03
C GLY A 145 14.90 -9.08 -15.44
N MET A 146 14.89 -7.82 -15.90
CA MET A 146 14.04 -6.77 -15.28
C MET A 146 13.59 -5.63 -16.24
N LYS A 147 13.18 -5.95 -17.48
CA LYS A 147 12.46 -4.98 -18.34
C LYS A 147 11.23 -5.64 -18.93
N GLY A 148 10.16 -5.73 -18.13
CA GLY A 148 8.95 -6.38 -18.61
C GLY A 148 7.76 -6.34 -17.68
N MET A 149 7.68 -5.42 -16.71
CA MET A 149 6.37 -5.07 -16.18
C MET A 149 5.66 -4.28 -17.28
N ASN A 150 4.73 -4.94 -17.98
CA ASN A 150 3.92 -4.35 -19.03
C ASN A 150 3.27 -3.06 -18.48
N LYS A 151 3.57 -1.92 -19.12
CA LYS A 151 2.98 -0.61 -18.83
C LYS A 151 1.45 -0.66 -18.75
N GLU A 152 0.81 -1.53 -19.53
CA GLU A 152 -0.63 -1.78 -19.50
C GLU A 152 -1.10 -2.51 -18.26
N MET A 153 -0.32 -3.44 -17.70
CA MET A 153 -0.67 -4.09 -16.43
C MET A 153 -0.62 -3.09 -15.28
N MET A 154 0.40 -2.21 -15.28
CA MET A 154 0.45 -1.08 -14.35
C MET A 154 -0.70 -0.10 -14.60
N LYS A 155 -1.05 0.18 -15.86
CA LYS A 155 -2.20 1.03 -16.21
C LYS A 155 -3.52 0.40 -15.76
N ALA A 156 -3.68 -0.91 -15.85
CA ALA A 156 -4.88 -1.64 -15.43
C ALA A 156 -4.97 -1.75 -13.91
N MET A 157 -3.86 -2.03 -13.21
CA MET A 157 -3.79 -1.97 -11.74
C MET A 157 -4.06 -0.57 -11.24
N HIS A 158 -3.40 0.45 -11.80
CA HIS A 158 -3.68 1.84 -11.49
C HIS A 158 -5.14 2.17 -11.77
N LYS A 159 -5.71 1.80 -12.92
CA LYS A 159 -7.12 2.05 -13.22
C LYS A 159 -8.05 1.42 -12.19
N LYS A 160 -7.78 0.19 -11.75
CA LYS A 160 -8.60 -0.53 -10.77
C LYS A 160 -8.44 0.00 -9.33
N MET A 161 -7.24 0.50 -8.98
CA MET A 161 -6.97 1.16 -7.69
C MET A 161 -7.34 2.65 -7.68
N ALA A 162 -7.45 3.26 -8.86
CA ALA A 162 -7.75 4.66 -9.09
C ALA A 162 -9.25 4.87 -9.35
N ASP A 163 -10.12 4.11 -8.71
CA ASP A 163 -11.56 4.42 -8.75
C ASP A 163 -12.07 5.03 -7.46
N GLN A 164 -11.22 5.14 -6.42
CA GLN A 164 -11.61 5.67 -5.12
C GLN A 164 -10.57 6.62 -4.53
N ASN A 165 -11.06 7.75 -3.99
CA ASN A 165 -10.28 8.68 -3.18
C ASN A 165 -9.70 7.97 -1.96
N HIS A 166 -8.43 8.21 -1.67
CA HIS A 166 -7.73 7.55 -0.57
C HIS A 166 -6.74 8.51 0.08
N PHE A 167 -6.20 8.10 1.22
CA PHE A 167 -5.10 8.80 1.86
C PHE A 167 -3.80 8.07 1.61
N MET A 168 -2.70 8.82 1.51
CA MET A 168 -1.35 8.28 1.35
C MET A 168 -0.40 8.89 2.38
N ALA A 169 0.38 8.04 3.05
CA ALA A 169 1.55 8.45 3.83
C ALA A 169 2.81 7.81 3.25
N LYS A 170 3.85 8.62 3.00
CA LYS A 170 5.16 8.11 2.58
C LYS A 170 5.92 7.55 3.79
N VAL A 171 6.42 6.34 3.64
CA VAL A 171 7.20 5.62 4.66
C VAL A 171 8.07 4.59 3.96
N ASP A 172 9.32 4.44 4.40
CA ASP A 172 10.20 3.41 3.85
C ASP A 172 9.97 2.09 4.58
N LEU A 173 9.40 1.13 3.86
CA LEU A 173 9.10 -0.23 4.31
C LEU A 173 9.90 -1.25 3.50
N ASP A 174 10.87 -0.82 2.69
CA ASP A 174 11.70 -1.76 1.95
C ASP A 174 12.54 -2.60 2.92
N GLY A 175 12.62 -3.91 2.64
CA GLY A 175 13.25 -4.89 3.52
C GLY A 175 12.56 -5.14 4.87
N VAL A 176 11.46 -4.45 5.19
CA VAL A 176 10.69 -4.69 6.43
C VAL A 176 9.89 -5.98 6.31
N LYS A 177 10.03 -6.90 7.27
CA LYS A 177 9.26 -8.16 7.24
C LYS A 177 7.81 -7.95 7.65
N PRO A 178 6.89 -8.80 7.17
CA PRO A 178 5.51 -8.75 7.61
C PRO A 178 5.37 -8.86 9.13
N GLY A 179 4.51 -8.02 9.72
CA GLY A 179 4.25 -7.94 11.16
C GLY A 179 5.26 -7.13 11.98
N GLU A 180 6.35 -6.62 11.38
CA GLU A 180 7.37 -5.83 12.09
C GLU A 180 7.02 -4.35 12.25
N VAL A 181 5.93 -3.88 11.64
CA VAL A 181 5.44 -2.51 11.75
C VAL A 181 3.99 -2.50 12.21
N LYS A 182 3.72 -1.75 13.27
CA LYS A 182 2.38 -1.40 13.75
C LYS A 182 2.14 0.07 13.42
N ALA A 183 1.08 0.38 12.68
CA ALA A 183 0.68 1.75 12.39
C ALA A 183 -0.60 2.10 13.15
N THR A 184 -0.60 3.23 13.83
CA THR A 184 -1.79 3.80 14.47
C THR A 184 -2.22 5.03 13.69
N PHE A 185 -3.43 5.00 13.16
CA PHE A 185 -4.02 6.03 12.31
C PHE A 185 -5.01 6.83 13.13
N THR A 186 -5.03 8.14 12.92
CA THR A 186 -6.03 9.05 13.45
C THR A 186 -6.60 9.86 12.29
N LEU A 187 -7.89 9.70 12.01
CA LEU A 187 -8.61 10.43 10.96
C LEU A 187 -9.65 11.34 11.60
N LYS A 188 -9.76 12.58 11.13
CA LYS A 188 -10.69 13.60 11.62
C LYS A 188 -11.52 14.19 10.48
N GLY A 189 -12.73 14.60 10.79
CA GLY A 189 -13.68 15.12 9.80
C GLY A 189 -14.36 14.03 8.98
N LEU A 190 -14.43 12.80 9.49
CA LEU A 190 -15.06 11.67 8.80
C LEU A 190 -16.53 12.00 8.43
N PRO A 191 -16.98 11.55 7.25
CA PRO A 191 -18.37 11.73 6.82
C PRO A 191 -19.34 10.93 7.70
N GLY A 192 -20.64 11.24 7.61
CA GLY A 192 -21.65 10.66 8.50
C GLY A 192 -21.83 11.43 9.80
N SER A 193 -22.84 11.09 10.61
CA SER A 193 -23.26 11.89 11.78
C SER A 193 -22.73 11.40 13.13
N ARG A 194 -22.30 10.13 13.22
CA ARG A 194 -22.07 9.45 14.50
C ARG A 194 -20.60 9.26 14.90
N GLU A 195 -19.69 9.35 13.95
CA GLU A 195 -18.25 9.19 14.17
C GLU A 195 -17.50 10.18 13.28
N LYS A 196 -17.08 11.31 13.86
CA LYS A 196 -16.34 12.37 13.15
C LYS A 196 -14.82 12.19 13.22
N GLU A 197 -14.37 11.33 14.12
CA GLU A 197 -12.97 11.01 14.34
C GLU A 197 -12.87 9.52 14.63
N ALA A 198 -11.86 8.86 14.06
CA ALA A 198 -11.57 7.46 14.33
C ALA A 198 -10.07 7.27 14.52
N THR A 199 -9.73 6.50 15.55
CA THR A 199 -8.36 6.02 15.81
C THR A 199 -8.35 4.52 15.73
N PHE A 200 -7.51 3.97 14.86
CA PHE A 200 -7.42 2.53 14.66
C PHE A 200 -5.97 2.12 14.42
N THR A 201 -5.72 0.81 14.49
CA THR A 201 -4.37 0.27 14.27
C THR A 201 -4.41 -0.86 13.26
N ALA A 202 -3.47 -0.84 12.32
CA ALA A 202 -3.17 -1.97 11.45
C ALA A 202 -1.73 -2.44 11.65
N LYS A 203 -1.44 -3.68 11.25
CA LYS A 203 -0.06 -4.20 11.19
C LYS A 203 0.27 -4.51 9.75
N ASN A 204 1.54 -4.45 9.36
CA ASN A 204 1.97 -4.85 8.02
C ASN A 204 1.95 -6.39 7.86
N SER A 205 0.84 -7.06 8.16
CA SER A 205 0.69 -8.51 8.10
C SER A 205 0.80 -9.06 6.67
N LYS A 206 0.38 -8.25 5.69
CA LYS A 206 0.44 -8.55 4.27
C LYS A 206 0.97 -7.32 3.53
N MET A 207 2.12 -7.49 2.88
CA MET A 207 2.68 -6.47 2.00
C MET A 207 2.32 -6.81 0.57
N MET A 208 1.83 -5.82 -0.17
CA MET A 208 1.54 -6.02 -1.58
C MET A 208 2.87 -6.11 -2.33
N SER A 209 3.33 -7.32 -2.61
CA SER A 209 4.51 -7.53 -3.44
C SER A 209 4.18 -7.14 -4.87
N MET A 210 4.86 -6.13 -5.39
CA MET A 210 4.80 -5.80 -6.82
C MET A 210 5.36 -6.92 -7.72
N MET A 211 6.01 -7.94 -7.15
CA MET A 211 6.62 -9.06 -7.88
C MET A 211 5.94 -10.43 -7.65
N GLY A 212 4.89 -10.51 -6.84
CA GLY A 212 4.41 -11.78 -6.27
C GLY A 212 3.18 -12.44 -6.91
N GLY A 213 2.74 -11.98 -8.08
CA GLY A 213 1.58 -12.54 -8.78
C GLY A 213 1.84 -13.89 -9.45
N MET A 214 2.51 -14.84 -8.80
CA MET A 214 2.60 -16.22 -9.31
C MET A 214 2.93 -17.26 -8.23
N HIS A 215 2.24 -17.22 -7.09
CA HIS A 215 2.03 -18.46 -6.35
C HIS A 215 0.80 -19.16 -6.95
N LYS A 216 1.07 -20.15 -7.81
CA LYS A 216 0.10 -21.18 -8.13
C LYS A 216 -0.24 -21.89 -6.81
N ASP A 217 -1.47 -21.75 -6.35
CA ASP A 217 -2.10 -22.68 -5.42
C ASP A 217 -2.24 -24.04 -6.14
N GLY A 218 -1.13 -24.74 -6.28
CA GLY A 218 -1.03 -26.13 -6.73
C GLY A 218 -1.03 -27.08 -5.54
N GLY A 219 -1.97 -26.90 -4.61
CA GLY A 219 -2.13 -27.73 -3.42
C GLY A 219 -3.30 -28.71 -3.54
N HIS A 220 -3.51 -29.32 -4.71
CA HIS A 220 -4.49 -30.39 -4.85
C HIS A 220 -3.97 -31.63 -4.11
N LYS A 221 -4.38 -31.78 -2.84
CA LYS A 221 -4.19 -33.01 -2.06
C LYS A 221 -4.82 -34.17 -2.84
N LYS A 222 -4.00 -34.95 -3.53
CA LYS A 222 -4.38 -36.30 -3.98
C LYS A 222 -4.66 -37.13 -2.73
N GLY A 223 -5.96 -37.39 -2.49
CA GLY A 223 -6.39 -38.39 -1.53
C GLY A 223 -5.80 -39.73 -1.90
N LYS A 224 -4.93 -40.26 -1.03
CA LYS A 224 -4.43 -41.62 -1.09
C LYS A 224 -5.58 -42.52 -0.61
N LYS A 225 -6.26 -43.17 -1.56
CA LYS A 225 -7.26 -44.20 -1.27
C LYS A 225 -6.50 -45.46 -0.86
N GLU A 226 -6.49 -45.78 0.42
CA GLU A 226 -6.01 -47.06 0.92
C GLU A 226 -7.10 -48.11 0.65
N HIS A 227 -6.78 -49.08 -0.19
CA HIS A 227 -7.57 -50.30 -0.38
C HIS A 227 -7.15 -51.27 0.73
N SER A 228 -8.03 -51.50 1.71
CA SER A 228 -7.95 -52.65 2.59
C SER A 228 -8.42 -53.88 1.79
N HIS A 229 -7.48 -54.78 1.50
CA HIS A 229 -7.78 -56.18 1.24
C HIS A 229 -7.88 -56.84 2.61
N ASP A 230 -9.04 -57.40 2.96
CA ASP A 230 -9.13 -58.43 3.99
C ASP A 230 -9.68 -59.70 3.35
N HIS A 231 -9.03 -60.80 3.73
CA HIS A 231 -9.22 -62.18 3.33
C HIS A 231 -10.48 -62.81 3.93
#